data_AF-A0A7S2KDD5-F1
#
_entry.id   AF-A0A7S2KDD5-F1
#
_cell.length_a   1.000
_cell.length_b   1.000
_cell.length_c   1.000
_cell.angle_alpha   90.00
_cell.angle_beta   90.00
_cell.angle_gamma   90.00
#
_symmetry.space_group_name_H-M   'P 1'
#
loop_
_entity.id
_entity.type
_entity.pdbx_description
1 polymer ?
#
loop_
_entity_poly.entity_id
_entity_poly.type
_entity_poly.pdbx_seq_one_letter_code
_entity_poly.pdbx_strand_id
1 'polypeptide(L)'
;GSTIPRVRHDVPPSSWFPLAAEPVARPIGEQEVGFAARVDALLDAGDREGAASALMDMIRRGFQPPLETLGPICKCMARAGDVDGIQGVMDTLEFNGFNLTEGIFASLVFACGAAQPRRLARAEQALRDLVERGLKPSRAER
;
A
#
# COMPACT_ATOMS: atom_id res chain seq x y z
N GLY A 1 76.57 -6.86 -15.45
CA GLY A 1 76.32 -7.34 -14.08
C GLY A 1 75.13 -6.60 -13.52
N SER A 2 74.13 -7.34 -13.04
CA SER A 2 73.46 -7.12 -11.76
C SER A 2 72.22 -8.00 -11.69
N THR A 3 72.42 -9.10 -10.99
CA THR A 3 71.47 -10.05 -10.41
C THR A 3 70.51 -9.36 -9.46
N ILE A 4 69.20 -9.62 -9.56
CA ILE A 4 68.29 -9.81 -8.40
C ILE A 4 67.18 -10.83 -8.77
N PRO A 5 66.96 -11.90 -7.97
CA PRO A 5 65.94 -12.94 -8.20
C PRO A 5 64.77 -12.93 -7.18
N ARG A 6 63.71 -13.71 -7.49
CA ARG A 6 62.62 -14.28 -6.64
C ARG A 6 61.59 -13.30 -6.06
N VAL A 7 60.28 -13.55 -6.19
CA VAL A 7 59.44 -14.50 -5.40
C VAL A 7 58.10 -14.68 -6.17
N ARG A 8 57.71 -15.88 -6.61
CA ARG A 8 56.94 -16.98 -5.96
C ARG A 8 55.46 -16.66 -5.62
N HIS A 9 54.59 -17.60 -6.07
CA HIS A 9 53.15 -17.79 -5.76
C HIS A 9 52.20 -16.72 -6.35
N ASP A 10 51.06 -17.03 -6.99
CA ASP A 10 50.14 -18.16 -6.87
C ASP A 10 49.15 -18.15 -8.06
N VAL A 11 48.75 -19.32 -8.57
CA VAL A 11 47.59 -19.48 -9.48
C VAL A 11 46.39 -19.89 -8.62
N PRO A 12 45.16 -19.41 -8.91
CA PRO A 12 44.10 -19.20 -7.91
C PRO A 12 43.24 -20.46 -7.70
N PRO A 13 42.43 -20.47 -6.62
CA PRO A 13 41.12 -21.10 -6.75
C PRO A 13 40.01 -20.33 -6.02
N SER A 14 38.94 -20.02 -6.76
CA SER A 14 37.56 -20.24 -6.33
C SER A 14 37.26 -20.12 -4.83
N SER A 15 37.21 -18.90 -4.29
CA SER A 15 36.62 -18.65 -2.97
C SER A 15 36.27 -17.18 -2.75
N TRP A 16 35.20 -16.70 -3.40
CA TRP A 16 34.45 -15.58 -2.83
C TRP A 16 32.96 -15.55 -3.17
N PHE A 17 32.37 -16.61 -3.75
CA PHE A 17 30.90 -16.72 -3.71
C PHE A 17 30.45 -16.72 -2.23
N PRO A 18 29.41 -15.94 -1.88
CA PRO A 18 28.05 -16.28 -2.27
C PRO A 18 27.35 -15.10 -2.97
N LEU A 19 26.56 -15.30 -4.03
CA LEU A 19 25.25 -15.98 -3.99
C LEU A 19 24.33 -15.49 -2.86
N ALA A 20 24.51 -14.25 -2.39
CA ALA A 20 23.49 -13.56 -1.64
C ALA A 20 22.69 -12.72 -2.65
N ALA A 21 21.72 -13.36 -3.30
CA ALA A 21 20.53 -12.63 -3.72
C ALA A 21 19.83 -12.20 -2.41
N GLU A 22 20.39 -11.20 -1.73
CA GLU A 22 19.61 -10.51 -0.71
C GLU A 22 18.54 -9.74 -1.47
N PRO A 23 17.25 -9.94 -1.17
CA PRO A 23 16.26 -8.99 -1.60
C PRO A 23 16.72 -7.65 -1.03
N VAL A 24 17.16 -6.75 -1.91
CA VAL A 24 17.14 -5.32 -1.62
C VAL A 24 15.67 -5.01 -1.34
N ALA A 25 15.26 -5.22 -0.10
CA ALA A 25 14.22 -4.45 0.52
C ALA A 25 14.74 -3.03 0.39
N ARG A 26 14.28 -2.35 -0.68
CA ARG A 26 14.59 -0.95 -0.88
C ARG A 26 14.29 -0.28 0.46
N PRO A 27 15.24 0.45 1.08
CA PRO A 27 14.92 1.22 2.26
C PRO A 27 13.71 2.06 1.87
N ILE A 28 12.59 1.81 2.56
CA ILE A 28 11.39 2.65 2.50
C ILE A 28 11.89 4.09 2.47
N GLY A 29 11.74 4.74 1.32
CA GLY A 29 12.40 6.02 1.09
C GLY A 29 11.94 6.99 2.17
N GLU A 30 12.81 7.84 2.69
CA GLU A 30 12.47 8.87 3.70
C GLU A 30 11.18 9.65 3.36
N GLN A 31 10.87 9.76 2.07
CA GLN A 31 9.64 10.35 1.57
C GLN A 31 8.39 9.53 1.91
N GLU A 32 8.43 8.20 1.80
CA GLU A 32 7.30 7.30 2.08
C GLU A 32 6.89 7.36 3.57
N VAL A 33 7.89 7.42 4.47
CA VAL A 33 7.66 7.59 5.92
C VAL A 33 7.11 8.97 6.24
N GLY A 34 7.61 10.02 5.59
CA GLY A 34 7.10 11.39 5.74
C GLY A 34 5.65 11.55 5.29
N PHE A 35 5.26 10.86 4.22
CA PHE A 35 3.86 10.86 3.77
C PHE A 35 2.95 10.09 4.72
N ALA A 36 3.35 8.90 5.18
CA ALA A 36 2.57 8.13 6.15
C ALA A 36 2.33 8.92 7.45
N ALA A 37 3.38 9.56 7.98
CA ALA A 37 3.28 10.42 9.16
C ALA A 37 2.38 11.65 8.92
N ARG A 38 2.42 12.24 7.72
CA ARG A 38 1.53 13.35 7.36
C ARG A 38 0.06 12.89 7.32
N VAL A 39 -0.20 11.72 6.76
CA VAL A 39 -1.55 11.16 6.71
C VAL A 39 -2.08 10.84 8.10
N ASP A 40 -1.24 10.24 8.95
CA ASP A 40 -1.58 9.93 10.34
C ASP A 40 -1.91 11.21 11.13
N ALA A 41 -1.06 12.25 11.01
CA ALA A 41 -1.32 13.55 11.63
C ALA A 41 -2.61 14.22 11.12
N LEU A 42 -2.96 14.06 9.84
CA LEU A 42 -4.21 14.57 9.27
C LEU A 42 -5.43 13.80 9.78
N LEU A 43 -5.30 12.48 9.98
CA LEU A 43 -6.34 11.66 10.60
C LEU A 43 -6.57 12.06 12.07
N ASP A 44 -5.50 12.29 12.84
CA ASP A 44 -5.56 12.78 14.22
C ASP A 44 -6.18 14.17 14.31
N ALA A 45 -5.85 15.06 13.36
CA ALA A 45 -6.46 16.38 13.23
C ALA A 45 -7.93 16.33 12.76
N GLY A 46 -8.42 15.16 12.33
CA GLY A 46 -9.76 14.99 11.76
C GLY A 46 -9.93 15.54 10.34
N ASP A 47 -8.84 15.96 9.70
CA ASP A 47 -8.79 16.47 8.32
C ASP A 47 -8.75 15.30 7.32
N ARG A 48 -9.91 14.69 7.15
CA ARG A 48 -10.10 13.46 6.37
C ARG A 48 -9.88 13.68 4.88
N GLU A 49 -10.24 14.84 4.35
CA GLU A 49 -10.01 15.22 2.95
C GLU A 49 -8.51 15.38 2.68
N GLY A 50 -7.78 16.07 3.55
CA GLY A 50 -6.33 16.20 3.46
C GLY A 50 -5.64 14.84 3.52
N ALA A 51 -6.06 13.98 4.46
CA ALA A 51 -5.52 12.63 4.60
C ALA A 51 -5.73 11.79 3.33
N ALA A 52 -6.94 11.80 2.76
CA ALA A 52 -7.26 11.10 1.52
C ALA A 52 -6.46 11.65 0.32
N SER A 53 -6.33 12.97 0.22
CA SER A 53 -5.53 13.62 -0.83
C SER A 53 -4.05 13.25 -0.75
N ALA A 54 -3.47 13.25 0.45
CA ALA A 54 -2.09 12.84 0.69
C ALA A 54 -1.87 11.35 0.37
N LEU A 55 -2.82 10.47 0.72
CA LEU A 55 -2.80 9.06 0.33
C LEU A 55 -2.83 8.90 -1.19
N MET A 56 -3.71 9.62 -1.89
CA MET A 56 -3.75 9.58 -3.36
C MET A 56 -2.45 10.10 -4.00
N ASP A 57 -1.79 11.10 -3.41
CA ASP A 57 -0.47 11.55 -3.89
C ASP A 57 0.60 10.46 -3.71
N MET A 58 0.61 9.74 -2.58
CA MET A 58 1.49 8.57 -2.42
C MET A 58 1.26 7.53 -3.51
N ILE A 59 0.00 7.13 -3.71
CA ILE A 59 -0.36 6.09 -4.68
C ILE A 59 -0.06 6.56 -6.12
N ARG A 60 -0.32 7.83 -6.46
CA ARG A 60 0.00 8.41 -7.79
C ARG A 60 1.50 8.45 -8.07
N ARG A 61 2.32 8.59 -7.04
CA ARG A 61 3.78 8.52 -7.16
C ARG A 61 4.31 7.07 -7.21
N GLY A 62 3.42 6.08 -7.14
CA GLY A 62 3.76 4.66 -7.15
C GLY A 62 4.21 4.10 -5.80
N PHE A 63 4.02 4.86 -4.71
CA PHE A 63 4.30 4.35 -3.37
C PHE A 63 3.08 3.57 -2.86
N GLN A 64 3.34 2.38 -2.31
CA GLN A 64 2.29 1.59 -1.69
C GLN A 64 2.00 2.15 -0.30
N PRO A 65 0.81 2.72 -0.05
CA PRO A 65 0.48 3.13 1.30
C PRO A 65 0.44 1.91 2.21
N PRO A 66 1.00 2.00 3.43
CA PRO A 66 0.94 0.89 4.37
C PRO A 66 -0.51 0.65 4.81
N LEU A 67 -0.83 -0.60 5.11
CA LEU A 67 -2.17 -1.01 5.58
C LEU A 67 -2.63 -0.22 6.80
N GLU A 68 -1.67 0.15 7.66
CA GLU A 68 -1.90 0.95 8.87
C GLU A 68 -2.42 2.35 8.55
N THR A 69 -2.00 2.94 7.43
CA THR A 69 -2.46 4.27 6.98
C THR A 69 -3.74 4.16 6.14
N LEU A 70 -3.86 3.10 5.33
CA LEU A 70 -5.00 2.94 4.42
C LEU A 70 -6.29 2.54 5.16
N GLY A 71 -6.20 1.69 6.18
CA GLY A 71 -7.34 1.27 7.01
C GLY A 71 -8.12 2.42 7.65
N PRO A 72 -7.49 3.35 8.40
CA PRO A 72 -8.20 4.46 9.04
C PRO A 72 -8.78 5.47 8.05
N ILE A 73 -8.14 5.72 6.89
CA ILE A 73 -8.73 6.56 5.83
C ILE A 73 -9.97 5.89 5.25
N CYS A 74 -9.88 4.60 4.89
CA CYS A 74 -11.03 3.86 4.37
C CYS A 74 -12.20 3.87 5.37
N LYS A 75 -11.94 3.65 6.67
CA LYS A 75 -12.96 3.78 7.72
C LYS A 75 -13.54 5.20 7.81
N CYS A 76 -12.72 6.23 7.68
CA CYS A 76 -13.16 7.62 7.69
C CYS A 76 -14.05 7.96 6.50
N MET A 77 -13.62 7.63 5.28
CA MET A 77 -14.42 7.81 4.06
C MET A 77 -15.73 7.02 4.14
N ALA A 78 -15.69 5.81 4.72
CA ALA A 78 -16.86 4.99 4.91
C ALA A 78 -17.88 5.62 5.86
N ARG A 79 -17.42 6.22 6.96
CA ARG A 79 -18.29 6.99 7.88
C ARG A 79 -18.86 8.26 7.25
N ALA A 80 -18.12 8.88 6.33
CA ALA A 80 -18.60 10.03 5.57
C ALA A 80 -19.60 9.65 4.46
N GLY A 81 -19.72 8.35 4.13
CA GLY A 81 -20.52 7.90 2.99
C GLY A 81 -19.88 8.25 1.64
N ASP A 82 -18.57 8.51 1.63
CA ASP A 82 -17.84 8.93 0.43
C ASP A 82 -17.47 7.71 -0.43
N VAL A 83 -18.45 7.23 -1.18
CA VAL A 83 -18.31 6.05 -2.05
C VAL A 83 -17.34 6.31 -3.20
N ASP A 84 -17.43 7.49 -3.80
CA ASP A 84 -16.65 7.86 -4.98
C ASP A 84 -15.15 7.99 -4.65
N GLY A 85 -14.79 8.52 -3.48
CA GLY A 85 -13.40 8.61 -3.01
C GLY A 85 -12.79 7.24 -2.72
N ILE A 86 -13.51 6.34 -2.04
CA ILE A 86 -13.03 4.96 -1.81
C ILE A 86 -12.82 4.24 -3.14
N GLN A 87 -13.74 4.42 -4.08
CA GLN A 87 -13.63 3.82 -5.40
C GLN A 87 -12.44 4.38 -6.20
N GLY A 88 -12.16 5.68 -6.10
CA GLY A 88 -10.96 6.28 -6.68
C GLY A 88 -9.68 5.71 -6.09
N VAL A 89 -9.63 5.48 -4.78
CA VAL A 89 -8.49 4.81 -4.13
C VAL A 89 -8.34 3.37 -4.65
N MET A 90 -9.44 2.63 -4.80
CA MET A 90 -9.42 1.27 -5.34
C MET A 90 -8.87 1.24 -6.76
N ASP A 91 -9.40 2.10 -7.64
CA ASP A 91 -8.96 2.20 -9.04
C ASP A 91 -7.48 2.55 -9.13
N THR A 92 -7.02 3.50 -8.30
CA THR A 92 -5.61 3.91 -8.27
C THR A 92 -4.70 2.78 -7.77
N LEU A 93 -5.14 2.00 -6.77
CA LEU A 93 -4.39 0.83 -6.30
C LEU A 93 -4.30 -0.25 -7.37
N GLU A 94 -5.40 -0.57 -8.05
CA GLU A 94 -5.42 -1.54 -9.15
C GLU A 94 -4.59 -1.07 -10.34
N PHE A 95 -4.65 0.22 -10.68
CA PHE A 95 -3.85 0.82 -11.75
C PHE A 95 -2.35 0.71 -11.47
N ASN A 96 -1.93 0.85 -10.22
CA ASN A 96 -0.55 0.65 -9.81
C ASN A 96 -0.17 -0.84 -9.64
N GLY A 97 -1.10 -1.77 -9.87
CA GLY A 97 -0.87 -3.21 -9.73
C GLY A 97 -0.85 -3.69 -8.27
N PHE A 98 -1.33 -2.88 -7.33
CA PHE A 98 -1.46 -3.27 -5.94
C PHE A 98 -2.73 -4.08 -5.70
N ASN A 99 -2.64 -5.08 -4.83
CA ASN A 99 -3.81 -5.87 -4.45
C ASN A 99 -4.69 -5.12 -3.46
N LEU A 100 -5.97 -5.01 -3.80
CA LEU A 100 -6.98 -4.50 -2.90
C LEU A 100 -7.14 -5.45 -1.71
N THR A 101 -7.13 -4.88 -0.51
CA THR A 101 -7.31 -5.66 0.72
C THR A 101 -8.79 -5.73 1.10
N GLU A 102 -9.18 -6.80 1.78
CA GLU A 102 -10.50 -7.00 2.39
C GLU A 102 -11.05 -5.73 3.07
N GLY A 103 -10.21 -5.04 3.86
CA GLY A 103 -10.61 -3.84 4.60
C GLY A 103 -11.11 -2.69 3.72
N ILE A 104 -10.62 -2.59 2.48
CA ILE A 104 -11.02 -1.54 1.52
C ILE A 104 -12.44 -1.82 1.02
N PHE A 105 -12.70 -3.06 0.62
CA PHE A 105 -14.02 -3.49 0.17
C PHE A 105 -15.06 -3.40 1.30
N ALA A 106 -14.71 -3.83 2.52
CA ALA A 106 -15.58 -3.70 3.68
C ALA A 106 -15.94 -2.23 3.94
N SER A 107 -14.96 -1.33 3.82
CA SER A 107 -15.17 0.12 3.94
C SER A 107 -16.06 0.65 2.82
N LEU A 108 -15.89 0.21 1.57
CA LEU A 108 -16.75 0.61 0.45
C LEU A 108 -18.21 0.17 0.66
N VAL A 109 -18.43 -1.06 1.13
CA VAL A 109 -19.77 -1.59 1.43
C VAL A 109 -20.43 -0.76 2.54
N PHE A 110 -19.67 -0.43 3.59
CA PHE A 110 -20.17 0.42 4.67
C PHE A 110 -20.49 1.84 4.16
N ALA A 111 -19.61 2.43 3.35
CA ALA A 111 -19.81 3.75 2.74
C ALA A 111 -21.10 3.79 1.91
N CYS A 112 -21.37 2.77 1.10
CA CYS A 112 -22.58 2.67 0.30
C CYS A 112 -23.87 2.61 1.14
N GLY A 113 -23.80 2.04 2.35
CA GLY A 113 -24.90 2.02 3.31
C GLY A 113 -25.09 3.33 4.07
N ALA A 114 -24.00 4.05 4.33
CA ALA A 114 -23.98 5.36 4.97
C ALA A 114 -24.31 6.52 4.01
N ALA A 115 -24.06 6.34 2.70
CA ALA A 115 -24.32 7.32 1.67
C ALA A 115 -25.81 7.63 1.51
N GLN A 116 -26.12 8.88 1.18
CA GLN A 116 -27.46 9.33 0.77
C GLN A 116 -27.41 9.91 -0.65
N PRO A 117 -28.12 9.31 -1.62
CA PRO A 117 -28.90 8.07 -1.55
C PRO A 117 -28.02 6.82 -1.41
N ARG A 118 -28.55 5.78 -0.74
CA ARG A 118 -27.83 4.52 -0.52
C ARG A 118 -27.48 3.86 -1.86
N ARG A 119 -26.20 3.55 -2.06
CA ARG A 119 -25.69 2.91 -3.28
C ARG A 119 -25.56 1.40 -3.10
N LEU A 120 -26.67 0.73 -2.78
CA LEU A 120 -26.68 -0.71 -2.49
C LEU A 120 -26.20 -1.57 -3.67
N ALA A 121 -26.57 -1.21 -4.90
CA ALA A 121 -26.12 -1.91 -6.11
C ALA A 121 -24.58 -1.93 -6.22
N ARG A 122 -23.92 -0.83 -5.84
CA ARG A 122 -22.46 -0.75 -5.84
C ARG A 122 -21.85 -1.58 -4.72
N ALA A 123 -22.47 -1.58 -3.53
CA ALA A 123 -22.05 -2.44 -2.41
C ALA A 123 -22.12 -3.93 -2.78
N GLU A 124 -23.19 -4.37 -3.44
CA GLU A 124 -23.34 -5.76 -3.89
C GLU A 124 -22.31 -6.13 -4.95
N GLN A 125 -21.96 -5.20 -5.84
CA GLN A 125 -20.92 -5.42 -6.84
C GLN A 125 -19.55 -5.57 -6.17
N ALA A 126 -19.20 -4.67 -5.26
CA ALA A 126 -17.97 -4.76 -4.47
C ALA A 126 -17.87 -6.06 -3.65
N LEU A 127 -18.99 -6.54 -3.09
CA LEU A 127 -19.05 -7.83 -2.38
C LEU A 127 -18.81 -9.01 -3.33
N ARG A 128 -19.38 -8.97 -4.55
CA ARG A 128 -19.14 -10.00 -5.57
C ARG A 128 -17.67 -10.02 -5.99
N ASP A 129 -17.09 -8.87 -6.29
CA ASP A 129 -15.67 -8.75 -6.63
C ASP A 129 -14.76 -9.31 -5.52
N LEU A 130 -15.11 -9.02 -4.25
CA LEU A 130 -14.38 -9.53 -3.10
C LEU A 130 -14.48 -11.07 -2.97
N VAL A 131 -15.67 -11.64 -3.19
CA VAL A 131 -15.89 -13.10 -3.17
C VAL A 131 -15.20 -13.79 -4.35
N GLU A 132 -15.23 -13.20 -5.54
CA GLU A 132 -14.52 -13.70 -6.72
C GLU A 132 -13.00 -13.72 -6.51
N ARG A 133 -12.46 -12.74 -5.76
CA ARG A 133 -11.06 -12.72 -5.34
C ARG A 133 -10.74 -13.71 -4.21
N GLY A 134 -11.73 -14.47 -3.73
CA GLY A 134 -11.56 -15.44 -2.63
C GLY A 134 -11.33 -14.80 -1.27
N LEU A 135 -11.53 -13.49 -1.15
CA LEU A 135 -11.43 -12.75 0.10
C LEU A 135 -12.78 -12.88 0.82
N LYS A 136 -12.76 -13.13 2.13
CA LYS A 136 -14.00 -13.13 2.93
C LYS A 136 -14.34 -11.68 3.27
N PRO A 137 -15.61 -11.26 3.32
CA PRO A 137 -15.92 -9.96 3.86
C PRO A 137 -15.71 -10.06 5.37
N SER A 138 -14.59 -9.55 5.90
CA SER A 138 -14.48 -9.41 7.35
C SER A 138 -15.63 -8.55 7.83
N ARG A 139 -16.26 -9.08 8.86
CA ARG A 139 -17.43 -8.49 9.50
C ARG A 139 -17.03 -7.09 9.95
N ALA A 140 -17.59 -6.06 9.30
CA ALA A 140 -17.49 -4.68 9.75
C ALA A 140 -17.91 -4.65 11.23
N GLU A 141 -16.93 -4.53 12.13
CA GLU A 141 -17.22 -4.38 13.55
C GLU A 141 -17.98 -3.06 13.73
N ARG A 142 -19.10 -3.20 14.43
CA ARG A 142 -20.17 -2.21 14.63
C ARG A 142 -19.70 -0.94 15.33
#